data_AF-A0A962P005-F1
#
_entry.id   AF-A0A962P005-F1
#
_cell.length_a   1.000
_cell.length_b   1.000
_cell.length_c   1.000
_cell.angle_alpha   90.00
_cell.angle_beta   90.00
_cell.angle_gamma   90.00
#
_symmetry.space_group_name_H-M   'P 1'
#
loop_
_entity.id
_entity.type
_entity.pdbx_description
1 polymer ?
#
loop_
_entity_poly.entity_id
_entity_poly.type
_entity_poly.pdbx_seq_one_letter_code
_entity_poly.pdbx_strand_id
1 'polypeptide(L)'
;MYFSQKRLRQIFARTSGYCHLCHAKLDFSSYGELGVNGSWEVEHSTPQAKGGTHHLNNLYPACISCNRAKGDSSTRSARAKYGKTRAPLSLKKRRRAKIVYGTKGAFLGSVMTLLMSVDLSGSLVVVGFVIGYVQNPDKRS
;
A
#
# COMPACT_ATOMS: atom_id res chain seq x y z
N MET A 1 -6.71 -4.53 22.97
CA MET A 1 -5.95 -5.73 22.53
C MET A 1 -4.49 -5.34 22.42
N TYR A 2 -3.57 -6.12 23.00
CA TYR A 2 -2.13 -5.83 22.96
C TYR A 2 -1.43 -6.66 21.89
N PHE A 3 -0.50 -6.05 21.15
CA PHE A 3 0.30 -6.72 20.12
C PHE A 3 1.78 -6.48 20.38
N SER A 4 2.60 -7.51 20.19
CA SER A 4 4.05 -7.35 20.21
C SER A 4 4.54 -6.51 19.03
N GLN A 5 5.67 -5.82 19.19
CA GLN A 5 6.28 -5.02 18.12
C GLN A 5 6.58 -5.83 16.86
N LYS A 6 6.98 -7.11 17.02
CA LYS A 6 7.16 -8.03 15.88
C LYS A 6 5.85 -8.25 15.13
N ARG A 7 4.74 -8.39 15.86
CA ARG A 7 3.41 -8.59 15.27
C ARG A 7 2.90 -7.33 14.59
N LEU A 8 3.08 -6.15 15.17
CA LEU A 8 2.75 -4.88 14.54
C LEU A 8 3.48 -4.70 13.20
N ARG A 9 4.79 -5.00 13.14
CA ARG A 9 5.56 -4.98 11.89
C ARG A 9 4.98 -5.93 10.83
N GLN A 10 4.57 -7.14 11.21
CA GLN A 10 3.94 -8.09 10.29
C GLN A 10 2.62 -7.57 9.73
N ILE A 11 1.78 -6.97 10.58
CA ILE A 11 0.50 -6.40 10.18
C ILE A 11 0.73 -5.19 9.25
N PHE A 12 1.58 -4.25 9.64
CA PHE A 12 1.93 -3.08 8.84
C PHE A 12 2.48 -3.44 7.44
N ALA A 13 3.31 -4.48 7.37
CA ALA A 13 3.89 -4.99 6.13
C ALA A 13 2.85 -5.56 5.14
N ARG A 14 1.64 -5.93 5.61
CA ARG A 14 0.60 -6.53 4.77
C ARG A 14 0.10 -5.62 3.67
N THR A 15 0.18 -4.32 3.89
CA THR A 15 -0.24 -3.28 2.94
C THR A 15 0.90 -2.32 2.63
N SER A 16 2.14 -2.70 2.95
CA SER A 16 3.33 -1.86 2.75
C SER A 16 3.24 -0.47 3.40
N GLY A 17 2.61 -0.38 4.57
CA GLY A 17 2.47 0.89 5.29
C GLY A 17 1.38 1.80 4.76
N TYR A 18 0.31 1.23 4.20
CA TYR A 18 -0.87 1.98 3.77
C TYR A 18 -2.11 1.48 4.51
N CYS A 19 -3.04 2.37 4.79
CA CYS A 19 -4.34 2.00 5.31
C CYS A 19 -5.02 1.04 4.34
N HIS A 20 -5.46 -0.11 4.84
CA HIS A 20 -6.07 -1.12 3.99
C HIS A 20 -7.51 -0.76 3.52
N LEU A 21 -8.07 0.34 4.04
CA LEU A 21 -9.38 0.89 3.68
C LEU A 21 -9.27 2.03 2.67
N CYS A 22 -8.63 3.14 3.07
CA CYS A 22 -8.55 4.36 2.24
C CYS A 22 -7.27 4.49 1.41
N HIS A 23 -6.28 3.61 1.62
CA HIS A 23 -4.95 3.66 0.98
C HIS A 23 -4.11 4.91 1.32
N ALA A 24 -4.43 5.63 2.40
CA ALA A 24 -3.53 6.67 2.92
C ALA A 24 -2.24 6.06 3.47
N LYS A 25 -1.11 6.78 3.36
CA LYS A 25 0.17 6.36 3.91
C LYS A 25 0.11 6.42 5.44
N LEU A 26 0.65 5.40 6.09
CA LEU A 26 0.74 5.30 7.55
C LEU A 26 2.19 5.45 7.99
N ASP A 27 2.36 5.91 9.23
CA ASP A 27 3.65 5.93 9.89
C ASP A 27 3.70 4.79 10.92
N PHE A 28 4.74 3.96 10.87
CA PHE A 28 4.86 2.82 11.76
C PHE A 28 5.01 3.27 13.23
N SER A 29 5.71 4.38 13.48
CA SER A 29 5.91 4.93 14.83
C SER A 29 4.62 5.43 15.47
N SER A 30 3.68 5.97 14.69
CA SER A 30 2.43 6.55 15.20
C SER A 30 1.32 5.52 15.46
N TYR A 31 1.67 4.35 15.98
CA TYR A 31 0.69 3.33 16.34
C TYR A 31 -0.10 3.75 17.59
N GLY A 32 -1.42 3.88 17.44
CA GLY A 32 -2.33 4.26 18.53
C GLY A 32 -2.29 5.74 18.93
N GLU A 33 -1.47 6.57 18.27
CA GLU A 33 -1.39 8.01 18.54
C GLU A 33 -2.61 8.74 17.96
N LEU A 34 -3.38 9.46 18.77
CA LEU A 34 -4.55 10.21 18.32
C LEU A 34 -4.14 11.58 17.75
N GLY A 35 -4.79 12.00 16.67
CA GLY A 35 -4.58 13.33 16.07
C GLY A 35 -3.30 13.50 15.26
N VAL A 36 -2.46 12.46 15.15
CA VAL A 36 -1.22 12.50 14.36
C VAL A 36 -1.47 11.97 12.93
N ASN A 37 -0.84 12.62 11.95
CA ASN A 37 -0.92 12.22 10.55
C ASN A 37 -0.23 10.86 10.35
N GLY A 38 -0.91 9.93 9.67
CA GLY A 38 -0.39 8.59 9.47
C GLY A 38 -0.61 7.65 10.66
N SER A 39 -1.28 8.11 11.71
CA SER A 39 -1.66 7.27 12.84
C SER A 39 -2.55 6.11 12.44
N TRP A 40 -2.34 4.99 13.10
CA TRP A 40 -3.04 3.76 12.76
C TRP A 40 -3.23 2.83 13.95
N GLU A 41 -4.21 1.95 13.80
CA GLU A 41 -4.52 0.86 14.71
C GLU A 41 -4.60 -0.45 13.92
N VAL A 42 -4.53 -1.57 14.64
CA VAL A 42 -4.83 -2.88 14.04
C VAL A 42 -6.34 -3.01 13.87
N GLU A 43 -6.74 -3.39 12.66
CA GLU A 43 -8.12 -3.58 12.26
C GLU A 43 -8.36 -5.03 11.81
N HIS A 44 -9.55 -5.54 12.10
CA HIS A 44 -10.01 -6.86 11.65
C HIS A 44 -10.90 -6.79 10.40
N SER A 45 -10.41 -7.36 9.30
CA SER A 45 -11.14 -7.40 8.02
C SER A 45 -12.53 -8.03 8.16
N THR A 46 -12.63 -9.13 8.88
CA THR A 46 -13.87 -9.67 9.44
C THR A 46 -13.92 -9.25 10.90
N PRO A 47 -14.90 -8.42 11.31
CA PRO A 47 -15.02 -7.96 12.71
C PRO A 47 -15.17 -9.11 13.71
N GLN A 48 -14.65 -8.94 14.92
CA GLN A 48 -14.78 -9.95 15.98
C GLN A 48 -16.24 -10.27 16.31
N ALA A 49 -17.11 -9.26 16.35
CA ALA A 49 -18.56 -9.42 16.55
C ALA A 49 -19.23 -10.31 15.50
N LYS A 50 -18.57 -10.56 14.36
CA LYS A 50 -19.02 -11.41 13.26
C LYS A 50 -18.15 -12.66 13.09
N GLY A 51 -17.50 -13.12 14.17
CA GLY A 51 -16.65 -14.32 14.18
C GLY A 51 -15.22 -14.10 13.66
N GLY A 52 -14.78 -12.85 13.54
CA GLY A 52 -13.42 -12.52 13.13
C GLY A 52 -12.34 -12.98 14.11
N THR A 53 -11.29 -13.61 13.59
CA THR A 53 -10.16 -14.13 14.39
C THR A 53 -9.00 -13.14 14.48
N HIS A 54 -8.07 -13.36 15.43
CA HIS A 54 -6.82 -12.60 15.57
C HIS A 54 -5.67 -13.13 14.70
N HIS A 55 -5.96 -14.00 13.74
CA HIS A 55 -4.98 -14.54 12.82
C HIS A 55 -4.48 -13.46 11.85
N LEU A 56 -3.22 -13.57 11.41
CA LEU A 56 -2.56 -12.51 10.65
C LEU A 56 -3.27 -12.20 9.32
N ASN A 57 -3.92 -13.19 8.73
CA ASN A 57 -4.71 -13.06 7.50
C ASN A 57 -5.96 -12.18 7.68
N ASN A 58 -6.48 -12.03 8.90
CA ASN A 58 -7.62 -11.17 9.22
C ASN A 58 -7.21 -9.79 9.73
N LEU A 59 -5.94 -9.57 10.10
CA LEU A 59 -5.45 -8.31 10.66
C LEU A 59 -4.80 -7.43 9.60
N TYR A 60 -5.14 -6.15 9.62
CA TYR A 60 -4.58 -5.12 8.74
C TYR A 60 -4.29 -3.81 9.49
N PRO A 61 -3.40 -2.95 8.97
CA PRO A 61 -3.26 -1.60 9.48
C PRO A 61 -4.35 -0.72 8.86
N ALA A 62 -4.98 0.12 9.68
CA ALA A 62 -5.95 1.11 9.23
C ALA A 62 -5.73 2.43 9.96
N CYS A 63 -6.02 3.55 9.28
CA CYS A 63 -6.15 4.83 9.97
C CYS A 63 -7.14 4.68 11.13
N ILE A 64 -6.88 5.34 12.26
CA ILE A 64 -7.76 5.27 13.44
C ILE A 64 -9.19 5.67 13.08
N SER A 65 -9.36 6.76 12.32
CA SER A 65 -10.67 7.22 11.84
C SER A 65 -11.36 6.19 10.93
N CYS A 66 -10.63 5.58 10.00
CA CYS A 66 -11.17 4.55 9.11
C CYS A 66 -11.59 3.29 9.86
N ASN A 67 -10.78 2.86 10.84
CA ASN A 67 -11.06 1.72 11.71
C ASN A 67 -12.38 1.94 12.48
N ARG A 68 -12.47 3.07 13.19
CA ARG A 68 -13.65 3.43 13.98
C ARG A 68 -14.90 3.64 13.13
N ALA A 69 -14.78 4.29 11.97
CA ALA A 69 -15.89 4.50 11.06
C ALA A 69 -16.39 3.21 10.37
N LYS A 70 -15.53 2.18 10.26
CA LYS A 70 -15.96 0.86 9.80
C LYS A 70 -16.73 0.13 10.88
N GLY A 71 -16.24 0.13 12.12
CA GLY A 71 -16.83 -0.65 13.21
C GLY A 71 -16.99 -2.13 12.82
N ASP A 72 -18.21 -2.66 12.96
CA ASP A 72 -18.56 -4.02 12.58
C ASP A 72 -19.04 -4.15 11.12
N SER A 73 -19.03 -3.07 10.33
CA SER A 73 -19.40 -3.13 8.91
C SER A 73 -18.42 -3.97 8.10
N SER A 74 -18.84 -4.41 6.92
CA SER A 74 -17.98 -5.20 6.05
C SER A 74 -16.81 -4.37 5.50
N THR A 75 -15.63 -4.99 5.38
CA THR A 75 -14.47 -4.34 4.74
C THR A 75 -14.76 -3.87 3.31
N ARG A 76 -15.61 -4.59 2.58
CA ARG A 76 -16.03 -4.20 1.23
C ARG A 76 -16.75 -2.85 1.25
N SER A 77 -17.76 -2.69 2.12
CA SER A 77 -18.50 -1.43 2.25
C SER A 77 -17.61 -0.27 2.71
N ALA A 78 -16.70 -0.53 3.65
CA ALA A 78 -15.78 0.49 4.15
C ALA A 78 -14.79 0.98 3.08
N ARG A 79 -14.29 0.08 2.23
CA ARG A 79 -13.43 0.44 1.09
C ARG A 79 -14.19 1.18 -0.01
N ALA A 80 -15.43 0.80 -0.28
CA ALA A 80 -16.25 1.43 -1.31
C ALA A 80 -16.45 2.94 -1.06
N LYS A 81 -16.53 3.37 0.21
CA LYS A 81 -16.56 4.79 0.61
C LYS A 81 -15.36 5.61 0.09
N TYR A 82 -14.25 4.95 -0.21
CA TYR A 82 -13.02 5.56 -0.74
C TYR A 82 -12.75 5.18 -2.21
N GLY A 83 -13.74 4.59 -2.90
CA GLY A 83 -13.57 4.09 -4.27
C GLY A 83 -12.60 2.91 -4.39
N LYS A 84 -12.40 2.15 -3.30
CA LYS A 84 -11.45 1.04 -3.24
C LYS A 84 -12.16 -0.30 -3.33
N THR A 85 -11.57 -1.24 -4.06
CA THR A 85 -12.11 -2.61 -4.19
C THR A 85 -11.31 -3.63 -3.39
N ARG A 86 -10.00 -3.37 -3.20
CA ARG A 86 -9.07 -4.29 -2.54
C ARG A 86 -8.10 -3.59 -1.58
N ALA A 87 -7.42 -4.38 -0.77
CA ALA A 87 -6.30 -3.90 0.03
C ALA A 87 -5.11 -3.52 -0.87
N PRO A 88 -4.25 -2.59 -0.41
CA PRO A 88 -2.94 -2.34 -1.01
C PRO A 88 -2.08 -3.60 -1.06
N LEU A 89 -1.10 -3.61 -1.97
CA LEU A 89 -0.15 -4.70 -2.08
C LEU A 89 0.71 -4.85 -0.81
N SER A 90 1.05 -6.09 -0.47
CA SER A 90 2.05 -6.36 0.56
C SER A 90 3.44 -5.91 0.12
N LEU A 91 4.38 -5.72 1.07
CA LEU A 91 5.75 -5.26 0.77
C LEU A 91 6.42 -6.03 -0.38
N LYS A 92 6.36 -7.37 -0.35
CA LYS A 92 6.96 -8.23 -1.40
C LYS A 92 6.29 -8.01 -2.76
N LYS A 93 4.95 -8.00 -2.80
CA LYS A 93 4.17 -7.79 -4.04
C LYS A 93 4.40 -6.39 -4.62
N ARG A 94 4.45 -5.37 -3.76
CA ARG A 94 4.72 -3.98 -4.15
C ARG A 94 6.13 -3.83 -4.74
N ARG A 95 7.15 -4.42 -4.11
CA ARG A 95 8.53 -4.40 -4.63
C ARG A 95 8.60 -5.01 -6.03
N ARG A 96 7.96 -6.17 -6.24
CA ARG A 96 7.87 -6.80 -7.56
C ARG A 96 7.16 -5.91 -8.57
N ALA A 97 6.03 -5.30 -8.20
CA ALA A 97 5.29 -4.40 -9.07
C ALA A 97 6.12 -3.17 -9.49
N LYS A 98 6.87 -2.56 -8.56
CA LYS A 98 7.77 -1.45 -8.85
C LYS A 98 8.88 -1.81 -9.81
N ILE A 99 9.49 -2.99 -9.66
CA ILE A 99 10.49 -3.48 -10.62
C ILE A 99 9.86 -3.65 -12.00
N VAL A 100 8.67 -4.26 -12.09
CA VAL A 100 7.95 -4.42 -13.36
C VAL A 100 7.60 -3.07 -14.00
N TYR A 101 7.23 -2.07 -13.21
CA TYR A 101 6.93 -0.74 -13.75
C TYR A 101 8.21 -0.02 -14.20
N GLY A 102 9.29 -0.16 -13.44
CA GLY A 102 10.62 0.32 -13.84
C GLY A 102 11.07 -0.31 -15.15
N THR A 103 10.97 -1.63 -15.32
CA THR A 103 11.37 -2.29 -16.57
C THR A 103 10.49 -1.87 -17.76
N LYS A 104 9.18 -1.68 -17.57
CA LYS A 104 8.30 -1.11 -18.59
C LYS A 104 8.72 0.32 -18.98
N GLY A 105 9.08 1.13 -18.00
CA GLY A 105 9.58 2.48 -18.24
C GLY A 105 10.93 2.49 -18.97
N ALA A 106 11.84 1.59 -18.61
CA ALA A 106 13.12 1.41 -19.30
C ALA A 106 12.92 1.01 -20.77
N PHE A 107 11.98 0.10 -21.03
CA PHE A 107 11.62 -0.29 -22.40
C PHE A 107 11.12 0.90 -23.22
N LEU A 108 10.20 1.70 -22.68
CA LEU A 108 9.75 2.94 -23.33
C LEU A 108 10.91 3.92 -23.56
N GLY A 109 11.81 4.05 -22.58
CA GLY A 109 13.04 4.82 -22.71
C GLY A 109 13.89 4.35 -23.90
N SER A 110 14.10 3.04 -24.03
CA SER A 110 14.88 2.44 -25.12
C SER A 110 14.24 2.63 -26.51
N VAL A 111 12.92 2.67 -26.60
CA VAL A 111 12.24 2.99 -27.86
C VAL A 111 12.51 4.46 -28.24
N MET A 112 12.47 5.37 -27.26
CA MET A 112 12.75 6.80 -27.51
C MET A 112 14.20 7.06 -27.92
N THR A 113 15.17 6.23 -27.49
CA THR A 113 16.56 6.38 -27.95
C THR A 113 16.75 6.13 -29.44
N LEU A 114 15.88 5.31 -30.06
CA LEU A 114 15.93 5.05 -31.50
C LEU A 114 15.44 6.26 -32.33
N LEU A 115 14.70 7.17 -31.70
CA LEU A 115 14.09 8.33 -32.35
C LEU A 115 14.87 9.63 -32.12
N MET A 116 15.81 9.64 -31.16
CA MET A 116 16.58 10.83 -30.79
C MET A 116 18.08 10.59 -31.01
N SER A 117 18.85 11.68 -31.13
CA SER A 117 20.31 11.65 -31.31
C SER A 117 21.02 10.78 -30.25
N VAL A 118 22.09 10.09 -30.66
CA VAL A 118 22.80 9.05 -29.89
C VAL A 118 23.30 9.53 -28.52
N ASP A 119 23.60 10.82 -28.39
CA ASP A 119 24.22 11.43 -27.20
C ASP A 119 23.37 11.32 -25.91
N LEU A 120 22.05 11.10 -26.04
CA LEU A 120 21.13 10.97 -24.89
C LEU A 120 20.63 9.55 -24.64
N SER A 121 21.06 8.57 -25.44
CA SER A 121 20.47 7.23 -25.48
C SER A 121 20.48 6.51 -24.12
N GLY A 122 21.64 6.40 -23.47
CA GLY A 122 21.72 5.74 -22.16
C GLY A 122 20.89 6.42 -21.06
N SER A 123 20.77 7.75 -21.11
CA SER A 123 20.04 8.53 -20.11
C SER A 123 18.53 8.27 -20.15
N LEU A 124 17.94 8.12 -21.34
CA LEU A 124 16.50 7.92 -21.50
C LEU A 124 16.03 6.58 -20.93
N VAL A 125 16.85 5.52 -21.03
CA VAL A 125 16.56 4.21 -20.42
C VAL A 125 16.53 4.31 -18.90
N VAL A 126 17.53 4.96 -18.30
CA VAL A 126 17.63 5.15 -16.85
C VAL A 126 16.49 6.03 -16.33
N VAL A 127 16.23 7.15 -16.98
CA VAL A 127 15.12 8.05 -16.63
C VAL A 127 13.79 7.32 -16.74
N GLY A 128 13.57 6.57 -17.82
CA GLY A 128 12.39 5.72 -18.01
C GLY A 128 12.22 4.72 -16.87
N PHE A 129 13.30 4.03 -16.45
CA PHE A 129 13.27 3.12 -15.32
C PHE A 129 12.86 3.82 -14.03
N VAL A 130 13.50 4.95 -13.71
CA VAL A 130 13.24 5.70 -12.47
C VAL A 130 11.80 6.17 -12.43
N ILE A 131 11.30 6.78 -13.51
CA ILE A 131 9.90 7.23 -13.63
C ILE A 131 8.95 6.07 -13.40
N GLY A 132 9.20 4.89 -14.00
CA GLY A 132 8.39 3.70 -13.78
C GLY A 132 8.45 3.21 -12.33
N TYR A 133 9.64 3.17 -11.73
CA TYR A 133 9.86 2.63 -10.39
C TYR A 133 9.24 3.47 -9.26
N VAL A 134 9.20 4.80 -9.42
CA VAL A 134 8.62 5.70 -8.40
C VAL A 134 7.09 5.67 -8.38
N GLN A 135 6.43 5.15 -9.41
CA GLN A 135 4.98 5.05 -9.45
C GLN A 135 4.42 4.14 -8.34
N ASN A 136 3.29 4.55 -7.77
CA ASN A 136 2.57 3.76 -6.78
C ASN A 136 1.67 2.73 -7.48
N PRO A 137 1.92 1.41 -7.33
CA PRO A 137 1.15 0.38 -8.01
C PRO A 137 -0.30 0.25 -7.53
N ASP A 138 -0.65 0.84 -6.39
CA ASP A 138 -2.02 0.83 -5.85
C ASP A 138 -2.82 2.11 -6.22
N LYS A 139 -2.26 3.03 -7.02
CA LYS A 139 -2.95 4.28 -7.41
C LYS A 139 -4.25 4.04 -8.19
N ARG A 140 -4.40 2.90 -8.87
CA ARG A 140 -5.55 2.54 -9.73
C ARG A 140 -6.47 1.44 -9.16
N SER A 141 -6.25 1.02 -7.91
CA SER A 141 -7.04 -0.05 -7.23
C SER A 141 -8.01 0.47 -6.20
#